data_AF-A0A2N0WU96-F1
#
_entry.id   AF-A0A2N0WU96-F1
#
_cell.length_a   1.000
_cell.length_b   1.000
_cell.length_c   1.000
_cell.angle_alpha   90.00
_cell.angle_beta   90.00
_cell.angle_gamma   90.00
#
_symmetry.space_group_name_H-M   'P 1'
#
loop_
_entity.id
_entity.type
_entity.pdbx_description
1 polymer ?
#
loop_
_entity_poly.entity_id
_entity_poly.type
_entity_poly.pdbx_seq_one_letter_code
_entity_poly.pdbx_strand_id
1 'polypeptide(L)'
;MMTSFYSSLSIILACLISFSATAINMEQANTLEGKSFPGSIKAQGLIGFSGVKGTLSFNNGLLTWTALHGRDSGVYQIKKHQQAHQFKASVIIENDEHIQWTGRYDGQSLYDVKAVWSRNTGDFIHDRLLPDVVTLIFTPD
;
A
#
# COMPACT_ATOMS: atom_id res chain seq x y z
N MET A 1 74.94 -25.17 -25.51
CA MET A 1 74.01 -25.77 -24.53
C MET A 1 73.24 -24.61 -23.91
N MET A 2 72.03 -24.34 -24.41
CA MET A 2 70.74 -24.74 -23.81
C MET A 2 70.50 -23.98 -22.48
N THR A 3 69.43 -23.22 -22.25
CA THR A 3 68.19 -22.95 -23.00
C THR A 3 67.49 -21.79 -22.27
N SER A 4 66.89 -20.89 -23.05
CA SER A 4 65.89 -19.91 -22.61
C SER A 4 64.66 -20.61 -22.01
N PHE A 5 64.05 -20.04 -20.96
CA PHE A 5 62.74 -20.46 -20.46
C PHE A 5 61.82 -19.23 -20.27
N TYR A 6 60.79 -19.17 -21.12
CA TYR A 6 59.39 -18.69 -20.97
C TYR A 6 59.14 -17.48 -20.05
N SER A 7 58.77 -16.30 -20.56
CA SER A 7 57.50 -15.94 -21.26
C SER A 7 56.22 -16.26 -20.47
N SER A 8 55.38 -15.23 -20.37
CA SER A 8 53.95 -15.24 -20.03
C SER A 8 53.55 -15.69 -18.61
N LEU A 9 53.53 -14.74 -17.66
CA LEU A 9 52.63 -14.83 -16.52
C LEU A 9 51.40 -13.94 -16.74
N SER A 10 50.31 -14.64 -16.97
CA SER A 10 48.98 -14.23 -17.37
C SER A 10 48.38 -13.05 -16.60
N ILE A 11 47.90 -12.09 -17.39
CA ILE A 11 46.86 -11.10 -17.06
C ILE A 11 45.57 -11.85 -16.70
N ILE A 12 45.26 -12.05 -15.42
CA ILE A 12 43.91 -12.42 -14.97
C ILE A 12 43.63 -11.77 -13.61
N LEU A 13 43.30 -10.48 -13.58
CA LEU A 13 42.70 -9.87 -12.38
C LEU A 13 41.74 -8.72 -12.71
N ALA A 14 40.81 -8.95 -13.63
CA ALA A 14 39.75 -7.98 -13.93
C ALA A 14 38.45 -8.70 -14.34
N CYS A 15 37.80 -9.42 -13.41
CA CYS A 15 36.44 -9.91 -13.67
C CYS A 15 35.66 -10.30 -12.40
N LEU A 16 35.67 -9.47 -11.35
CA LEU A 16 34.89 -9.75 -10.13
C LEU A 16 34.14 -8.54 -9.55
N ILE A 17 33.67 -7.62 -10.39
CA ILE A 17 32.74 -6.57 -9.92
C ILE A 17 31.68 -6.29 -10.97
N SER A 18 30.79 -7.25 -11.24
CA SER A 18 29.60 -6.99 -12.06
C SER A 18 28.44 -7.90 -11.67
N PHE A 19 28.10 -7.97 -10.38
CA PHE A 19 26.91 -8.73 -9.98
C PHE A 19 26.27 -8.21 -8.70
N SER A 20 25.74 -6.98 -8.70
CA SER A 20 24.87 -6.51 -7.59
C SER A 20 23.84 -5.43 -7.97
N ALA A 21 23.46 -5.28 -9.25
CA ALA A 21 22.49 -4.24 -9.64
C ALA A 21 21.06 -4.77 -9.91
N THR A 22 20.85 -6.09 -9.98
CA THR A 22 19.56 -6.66 -10.38
C THR A 22 18.66 -7.11 -9.22
N ALA A 23 19.18 -7.27 -8.00
CA ALA A 23 18.39 -7.68 -6.85
C ALA A 23 17.55 -6.55 -6.22
N ILE A 24 18.00 -5.29 -6.37
CA ILE A 24 17.35 -4.12 -5.74
C ILE A 24 15.99 -3.81 -6.40
N ASN A 25 15.84 -4.11 -7.70
CA ASN A 25 14.60 -3.82 -8.43
C ASN A 25 13.45 -4.80 -8.12
N MET A 26 13.74 -6.03 -7.68
CA MET A 26 12.68 -7.01 -7.39
C MET A 26 12.06 -6.84 -6.00
N GLU A 27 12.79 -6.27 -5.04
CA GLU A 27 12.28 -6.05 -3.69
C GLU A 27 11.38 -4.80 -3.62
N GLN A 28 11.71 -3.75 -4.39
CA GLN A 28 10.91 -2.53 -4.50
C GLN A 28 9.55 -2.72 -5.19
N ALA A 29 9.45 -3.71 -6.09
CA ALA A 29 8.19 -4.04 -6.75
C ALA A 29 7.14 -4.66 -5.80
N ASN A 30 7.55 -5.10 -4.60
CA ASN A 30 6.68 -5.84 -3.67
C ASN A 30 6.24 -5.03 -2.44
N THR A 31 6.59 -3.75 -2.36
CA THR A 31 6.24 -2.90 -1.23
C THR A 31 5.25 -1.81 -1.65
N LEU A 32 4.35 -1.42 -0.74
CA LEU A 32 3.51 -0.24 -0.89
C LEU A 32 4.24 1.04 -0.46
N GLU A 33 5.36 0.90 0.24
CA GLU A 33 6.12 2.00 0.83
C GLU A 33 6.53 3.05 -0.21
N GLY A 34 6.29 4.33 0.11
CA GLY A 34 6.53 5.47 -0.78
C GLY A 34 5.44 5.70 -1.84
N LYS A 35 4.41 4.85 -1.92
CA LYS A 35 3.39 4.93 -2.99
C LYS A 35 2.15 5.72 -2.54
N SER A 36 1.51 6.35 -3.51
CA SER A 36 0.27 7.09 -3.33
C SER A 36 -0.68 6.82 -4.48
N PHE A 37 -1.96 6.64 -4.15
CA PHE A 37 -3.01 6.28 -5.09
C PHE A 37 -4.15 7.28 -4.95
N PRO A 38 -4.31 8.24 -5.87
CA PRO A 38 -5.49 9.08 -5.93
C PRO A 38 -6.70 8.22 -6.32
N GLY A 39 -7.89 8.60 -5.87
CA GLY A 39 -9.10 7.88 -6.19
C GLY A 39 -10.33 8.48 -5.54
N SER A 40 -11.42 7.71 -5.57
CA SER A 40 -12.69 8.07 -4.93
C SER A 40 -13.18 6.97 -4.01
N ILE A 41 -13.71 7.34 -2.85
CA ILE A 41 -14.35 6.42 -1.90
C ILE A 41 -15.87 6.65 -1.87
N LYS A 42 -16.66 5.58 -1.90
CA LYS A 42 -18.12 5.64 -1.84
C LYS A 42 -18.69 4.53 -0.97
N ALA A 43 -19.82 4.78 -0.32
CA ALA A 43 -20.50 3.75 0.44
C ALA A 43 -21.13 2.70 -0.49
N GLN A 44 -20.95 1.43 -0.14
CA GLN A 44 -21.49 0.31 -0.91
C GLN A 44 -23.01 0.26 -0.75
N GLY A 45 -23.74 0.16 -1.86
CA GLY A 45 -25.20 -0.02 -1.87
C GLY A 45 -26.03 1.25 -1.65
N LEU A 46 -25.42 2.39 -1.34
CA LEU A 46 -26.10 3.68 -1.22
C LEU A 46 -26.16 4.39 -2.58
N ILE A 47 -27.28 4.21 -3.29
CA ILE A 47 -27.56 4.88 -4.57
C ILE A 47 -27.74 6.39 -4.31
N GLY A 48 -26.94 7.23 -4.97
CA GLY A 48 -27.07 8.69 -4.93
C GLY A 48 -26.03 9.45 -4.11
N PHE A 49 -25.14 8.77 -3.38
CA PHE A 49 -23.99 9.44 -2.74
C PHE A 49 -22.85 9.60 -3.74
N SER A 50 -22.53 10.85 -4.08
CA SER A 50 -21.30 11.20 -4.78
C SER A 50 -20.10 10.74 -3.95
N GLY A 51 -19.19 9.98 -4.57
CA GLY A 51 -17.98 9.52 -3.90
C GLY A 51 -17.10 10.70 -3.48
N VAL A 52 -16.40 10.56 -2.35
CA VAL A 52 -15.43 11.53 -1.86
C VAL A 52 -14.10 11.28 -2.55
N LYS A 53 -13.54 12.30 -3.19
CA LYS A 53 -12.20 12.24 -3.79
C LYS A 53 -11.12 12.39 -2.71
N GLY A 54 -10.04 11.64 -2.86
CA GLY A 54 -8.88 11.70 -1.97
C GLY A 54 -7.75 10.77 -2.42
N THR A 55 -6.73 10.65 -1.56
CA THR A 55 -5.51 9.89 -1.85
C THR A 55 -5.20 8.94 -0.70
N LEU A 56 -4.91 7.68 -1.04
CA LEU A 56 -4.30 6.70 -0.13
C LEU A 56 -2.79 6.74 -0.31
N SER A 57 -2.05 7.06 0.75
CA SER A 57 -0.59 7.12 0.76
C SER A 57 -0.03 6.12 1.78
N PHE A 58 1.08 5.47 1.42
CA PHE A 58 1.76 4.48 2.24
C PHE A 58 3.18 4.97 2.52
N ASN A 59 3.46 5.39 3.75
CA ASN A 59 4.76 5.92 4.15
C ASN A 59 5.08 5.59 5.61
N ASN A 60 6.33 5.23 5.89
CA ASN A 60 6.87 4.86 7.18
C ASN A 60 6.03 3.79 7.92
N GLY A 61 5.52 2.80 7.19
CA GLY A 61 4.65 1.77 7.78
C GLY A 61 3.23 2.26 8.14
N LEU A 62 2.85 3.47 7.72
CA LEU A 62 1.52 4.06 7.90
C LEU A 62 0.76 4.14 6.57
N LEU A 63 -0.52 3.77 6.61
CA LEU A 63 -1.51 4.16 5.61
C LEU A 63 -2.08 5.50 6.04
N THR A 64 -2.16 6.44 5.10
CA THR A 64 -2.79 7.75 5.28
C THR A 64 -3.87 7.91 4.22
N TRP A 65 -5.10 8.19 4.65
CA TRP A 65 -6.15 8.69 3.78
C TRP A 65 -6.19 10.21 3.88
N THR A 66 -6.14 10.91 2.75
CA THR A 66 -6.26 12.37 2.69
C THR A 66 -7.38 12.76 1.74
N ALA A 67 -8.36 13.51 2.23
CA ALA A 67 -9.45 14.09 1.45
C ALA A 67 -9.54 15.61 1.72
N LEU A 68 -10.43 16.31 1.02
CA LEU A 68 -10.57 17.77 1.13
C LEU A 68 -10.80 18.25 2.58
N HIS A 69 -11.49 17.46 3.40
CA HIS A 69 -11.92 17.85 4.75
C HIS A 69 -11.33 17.00 5.87
N GLY A 70 -10.32 16.17 5.60
CA GLY A 70 -9.83 15.27 6.62
C GLY A 70 -8.58 14.51 6.22
N ARG A 71 -7.85 14.10 7.25
CA ARG A 71 -6.69 13.24 7.11
C ARG A 71 -6.68 12.24 8.25
N ASP A 72 -6.72 10.97 7.91
CA ASP A 72 -6.70 9.88 8.88
C ASP A 72 -5.52 8.96 8.59
N SER A 73 -4.91 8.38 9.64
CA SER A 73 -3.75 7.51 9.47
C SER A 73 -3.71 6.39 10.48
N GLY A 74 -3.18 5.25 10.05
CA GLY A 74 -2.99 4.08 10.89
C GLY A 74 -1.92 3.15 10.36
N VAL A 75 -1.39 2.30 11.22
CA VAL A 75 -0.37 1.33 10.85
C VAL A 75 -0.94 0.35 9.83
N TYR A 76 -0.21 0.11 8.75
CA TYR A 76 -0.56 -0.92 7.78
C TYR A 76 0.39 -2.11 7.87
N GLN A 77 -0.14 -3.26 7.50
CA GLN A 77 0.60 -4.50 7.33
C GLN A 77 0.34 -5.02 5.94
N ILE A 78 1.37 -5.61 5.33
CA ILE A 78 1.28 -6.26 4.03
C ILE A 78 1.59 -7.75 4.19
N LYS A 79 0.78 -8.61 3.57
CA LYS A 79 0.97 -10.06 3.54
C LYS A 79 0.96 -10.53 2.10
N LYS A 80 1.92 -11.38 1.74
CA LYS A 80 1.95 -12.03 0.44
C LYS A 80 0.81 -13.04 0.35
N HIS A 81 -0.06 -12.92 -0.66
CA HIS A 81 -1.18 -13.82 -0.87
C HIS A 81 -1.23 -14.26 -2.35
N GLN A 82 -0.70 -15.45 -2.64
CA GLN A 82 -0.61 -15.99 -4.00
C GLN A 82 0.14 -15.05 -4.96
N GLN A 83 -0.59 -14.42 -5.89
CA GLN A 83 -0.09 -13.56 -6.95
C GLN A 83 -0.10 -12.06 -6.60
N ALA A 84 -0.69 -11.68 -5.46
CA ALA A 84 -0.81 -10.29 -5.05
C ALA A 84 -0.46 -10.11 -3.57
N HIS A 85 -0.08 -8.89 -3.20
CA HIS A 85 0.08 -8.52 -1.81
C HIS A 85 -1.23 -7.97 -1.28
N GLN A 86 -1.70 -8.52 -0.16
CA GLN A 86 -2.86 -7.99 0.54
C GLN A 86 -2.39 -7.07 1.65
N PHE A 87 -2.90 -5.84 1.69
CA PHE A 87 -2.67 -4.95 2.81
C PHE A 87 -3.88 -4.90 3.75
N LYS A 88 -3.62 -4.62 5.02
CA LYS A 88 -4.62 -4.27 6.03
C LYS A 88 -4.11 -3.09 6.85
N ALA A 89 -4.95 -2.11 7.12
CA ALA A 89 -4.66 -1.04 8.08
C ALA A 89 -5.84 -0.85 9.02
N SER A 90 -5.57 -0.40 10.24
CA SER A 90 -6.59 -0.02 11.22
C SER A 90 -6.35 1.40 11.65
N VAL A 91 -7.39 2.22 11.53
CA VAL A 91 -7.38 3.64 11.84
C VAL A 91 -8.43 3.87 12.90
N ILE A 92 -8.06 4.57 13.97
CA ILE A 92 -8.99 5.05 14.98
C ILE A 92 -9.24 6.51 14.64
N ILE A 93 -10.51 6.88 14.49
CA ILE A 93 -10.93 8.25 14.26
C ILE A 93 -11.67 8.76 15.50
N GLU A 94 -12.24 9.97 15.42
CA GLU A 94 -12.97 10.57 16.54
C GLU A 94 -14.10 9.65 17.07
N ASN A 95 -14.44 9.81 18.35
CA ASN A 95 -15.48 9.04 19.05
C ASN A 95 -15.22 7.52 19.16
N ASP A 96 -13.94 7.10 19.19
CA ASP A 96 -13.54 5.68 19.22
C ASP A 96 -14.13 4.87 18.06
N GLU A 97 -14.38 5.53 16.93
CA GLU A 97 -14.77 4.83 15.72
C GLU A 97 -13.55 4.22 15.02
N HIS A 98 -13.77 3.12 14.33
CA HIS A 98 -12.71 2.33 13.73
C HIS A 98 -12.91 2.18 12.24
N ILE A 99 -11.90 2.49 11.43
CA ILE A 99 -11.86 2.18 10.00
C ILE A 99 -10.83 1.09 9.76
N GLN A 100 -11.29 -0.03 9.20
CA GLN A 100 -10.42 -1.10 8.71
C GLN A 100 -10.28 -1.02 7.19
N TRP A 101 -9.09 -0.67 6.74
CA TRP A 101 -8.75 -0.70 5.31
C TRP A 101 -8.22 -2.06 4.91
N THR A 102 -8.62 -2.51 3.73
CA THR A 102 -8.07 -3.70 3.06
C THR A 102 -7.98 -3.44 1.57
N GLY A 103 -7.05 -4.10 0.90
CA GLY A 103 -6.97 -4.09 -0.56
C GLY A 103 -5.83 -4.95 -1.05
N ARG A 104 -5.65 -4.98 -2.37
CA ARG A 104 -4.64 -5.77 -3.05
C ARG A 104 -3.71 -4.88 -3.87
N TYR A 105 -2.47 -5.33 -4.00
CA TYR A 105 -1.41 -4.68 -4.73
C TYR A 105 -0.65 -5.71 -5.56
N ASP A 106 -0.52 -5.48 -6.87
CA ASP A 106 0.17 -6.38 -7.81
C ASP A 106 1.61 -5.94 -8.15
N GLY A 107 2.12 -4.89 -7.49
CA GLY A 107 3.42 -4.29 -7.78
C GLY A 107 3.35 -3.05 -8.65
N GLN A 108 2.17 -2.71 -9.18
CA GLN A 108 1.94 -1.48 -9.92
C GLN A 108 0.67 -0.76 -9.45
N SER A 109 -0.43 -1.48 -9.33
CA SER A 109 -1.76 -0.94 -9.12
C SER A 109 -2.39 -1.44 -7.82
N LEU A 110 -3.17 -0.55 -7.20
CA LEU A 110 -4.03 -0.91 -6.08
C LEU A 110 -5.40 -1.34 -6.61
N TYR A 111 -6.05 -2.34 -6.02
CA TYR A 111 -7.39 -2.76 -6.43
C TYR A 111 -8.11 -3.52 -5.29
N ASP A 112 -9.40 -3.78 -5.49
CA ASP A 112 -10.30 -4.39 -4.48
C ASP A 112 -10.25 -3.68 -3.12
N VAL A 113 -10.07 -2.35 -3.13
CA VAL A 113 -9.84 -1.58 -1.91
C VAL A 113 -11.16 -1.30 -1.22
N LYS A 114 -11.23 -1.67 0.05
CA LYS A 114 -12.40 -1.48 0.91
C LYS A 114 -12.00 -0.88 2.24
N ALA A 115 -12.84 0.02 2.75
CA ALA A 115 -12.78 0.48 4.12
C ALA A 115 -14.06 0.05 4.83
N VAL A 116 -13.93 -0.65 5.95
CA VAL A 116 -15.06 -0.99 6.82
C VAL A 116 -15.02 -0.05 8.00
N TRP A 117 -15.98 0.87 8.05
CA TRP A 117 -16.14 1.82 9.14
C TRP A 117 -17.11 1.24 10.16
N SER A 118 -16.62 1.00 11.37
CA SER A 118 -17.39 0.59 12.54
C SER A 118 -17.59 1.81 13.42
N ARG A 119 -18.86 2.17 13.60
CA ARG A 119 -19.28 3.38 14.30
C ARG A 119 -19.54 3.07 15.76
N ASN A 120 -19.29 4.03 16.62
CA ASN A 120 -19.68 3.98 18.02
C ASN A 120 -20.88 4.91 18.20
N THR A 121 -22.06 4.36 18.52
CA THR A 121 -23.33 5.10 18.62
C THR A 121 -23.41 5.94 19.89
N GLY A 122 -22.48 6.90 20.03
CA GLY A 122 -22.34 7.76 21.20
C GLY A 122 -23.38 8.87 21.32
N ASP A 123 -24.00 9.31 20.22
CA ASP A 123 -25.03 10.36 20.25
C ASP A 123 -26.20 10.11 19.29
N PHE A 124 -27.34 9.78 19.88
CA PHE A 124 -28.52 9.17 19.23
C PHE A 124 -29.32 10.07 18.28
N ILE A 125 -28.97 11.34 18.08
CA ILE A 125 -29.85 12.33 17.44
C ILE A 125 -29.43 12.70 16.00
N HIS A 126 -28.19 12.43 15.57
CA HIS A 126 -27.73 12.74 14.20
C HIS A 126 -27.49 11.50 13.31
N ASP A 127 -27.54 10.29 13.86
CA ASP A 127 -26.97 9.08 13.24
C ASP A 127 -27.97 8.06 12.68
N ARG A 128 -29.26 8.34 12.77
CA ARG A 128 -30.35 7.36 12.56
C ARG A 128 -30.45 6.75 11.15
N LEU A 129 -29.68 7.23 10.19
CA LEU A 129 -29.80 6.86 8.77
C LEU A 129 -28.68 5.93 8.29
N LEU A 130 -27.60 5.75 9.05
CA LEU A 130 -26.50 4.88 8.66
C LEU A 130 -26.37 3.70 9.62
N PRO A 131 -26.14 2.47 9.10
CA PRO A 131 -25.93 1.30 9.94
C PRO A 131 -24.65 1.44 10.78
N ASP A 132 -24.56 0.65 11.86
CA ASP A 132 -23.39 0.60 12.75
C ASP A 132 -22.09 0.25 12.01
N VAL A 133 -22.21 -0.49 10.90
CA VAL A 133 -21.09 -0.85 10.02
C VAL A 133 -21.39 -0.39 8.61
N VAL A 134 -20.53 0.49 8.09
CA VAL A 134 -20.59 0.98 6.72
C VAL A 134 -19.41 0.41 5.93
N THR A 135 -19.69 -0.30 4.84
CA THR A 135 -18.66 -0.71 3.88
C THR A 135 -18.50 0.38 2.82
N LEU A 136 -17.28 0.87 2.66
CA LEU A 136 -16.89 1.83 1.67
C LEU A 136 -15.98 1.16 0.63
N ILE A 137 -16.17 1.49 -0.64
CA ILE A 137 -15.34 1.01 -1.75
C ILE A 137 -14.49 2.17 -2.24
N PHE A 138 -13.17 1.99 -2.26
CA PHE A 138 -12.25 2.92 -2.87
C PHE A 138 -11.89 2.45 -4.27
N THR A 139 -12.04 3.35 -5.24
CA THR A 139 -11.69 3.13 -6.64
C THR A 139 -10.52 4.05 -6.98
N PRO A 140 -9.31 3.52 -7.14
CA PRO A 140 -8.17 4.28 -7.65
C PRO A 140 -8.47 4.85 -9.04
N ASP A 141 -7.90 6.01 -9.34
CA ASP A 141 -8.01 6.67 -10.64
C ASP A 141 -7.12 6.01 -11.73
#